data_AF-A0A1Y5GYK4-F1
#
_entry.id   AF-A0A1Y5GYK4-F1
#
_cell.length_a   1.000
_cell.length_b   1.000
_cell.length_c   1.000
_cell.angle_alpha   90.00
_cell.angle_beta   90.00
_cell.angle_gamma   90.00
#
_symmetry.space_group_name_H-M   'P 1'
#
loop_
_entity.id
_entity.type
_entity.pdbx_description
1 polymer ?
#
loop_
_entity_poly.entity_id
_entity_poly.type
_entity_poly.pdbx_seq_one_letter_code
_entity_poly.pdbx_strand_id
1 'polypeptide(L)'
;MNQNIVSVIDLMPTIPDVAGVNLPTQQKYFGKALLKQSNKKPTNTKQYASGSFDESAHGYPVPMRGVISAEWNYVFNTWSDGKHEIKSAAMNHLTFGKC
;
A
#
# COMPACT_ATOMS: atom_id res chain seq x y z
N MET A 1 1.11 -18.70 11.56
CA MET A 1 2.05 -17.57 11.39
C MET A 1 1.24 -16.28 11.47
N ASN A 2 1.71 -15.27 12.20
CA ASN A 2 0.97 -14.01 12.37
C ASN A 2 1.18 -13.12 11.14
N GLN A 3 0.24 -13.12 10.18
CA GLN A 3 0.37 -12.34 8.95
C GLN A 3 -0.15 -10.91 9.18
N ASN A 4 0.75 -10.05 9.69
CA ASN A 4 0.44 -8.63 9.83
C ASN A 4 0.63 -7.91 8.49
N ILE A 5 -0.42 -7.24 8.01
CA ILE A 5 -0.34 -6.36 6.85
C ILE A 5 0.32 -5.04 7.27
N VAL A 6 1.29 -4.59 6.47
CA VAL A 6 1.97 -3.31 6.60
C VAL A 6 1.63 -2.44 5.39
N SER A 7 1.38 -1.15 5.62
CA SER A 7 1.10 -0.15 4.59
C SER A 7 2.10 1.01 4.67
N VAL A 8 2.28 1.73 3.57
CA VAL A 8 3.18 2.90 3.51
C VAL A 8 2.87 3.95 4.58
N ILE A 9 1.60 4.11 4.94
CA ILE A 9 1.17 5.09 5.97
C ILE A 9 1.66 4.72 7.37
N ASP A 10 2.06 3.46 7.60
CA ASP A 10 2.62 3.00 8.87
C ASP A 10 4.08 3.44 9.05
N LEU A 11 4.78 3.80 7.97
CA LEU A 11 6.14 4.36 8.06
C LEU A 11 6.16 5.70 8.77
N MET A 12 5.12 6.53 8.56
CA MET A 12 5.01 7.86 9.13
C MET A 12 5.11 7.86 10.67
N PRO A 13 4.34 7.06 11.42
CA PRO A 13 4.52 6.93 12.86
C PRO A 13 5.69 6.05 13.26
N THR A 14 6.21 5.18 12.38
CA THR A 14 7.33 4.30 12.71
C THR A 14 8.66 5.03 12.77
N ILE A 15 8.94 5.94 11.82
CA ILE A 15 10.24 6.64 11.77
C ILE A 15 10.49 7.48 13.04
N PRO A 16 9.56 8.34 13.51
CA PRO A 16 9.73 9.09 14.75
C PRO A 16 9.84 8.19 15.98
N ASP A 17 9.08 7.08 16.00
CA ASP A 17 9.13 6.10 17.09
C ASP A 17 10.52 5.47 17.23
N VAL A 18 11.14 5.07 16.12
CA VAL A 18 12.52 4.58 16.08
C VAL A 18 13.51 5.66 16.54
N ALA A 19 13.28 6.91 16.12
CA ALA A 19 14.14 8.04 16.45
C ALA A 19 13.97 8.56 17.89
N GLY A 20 13.02 8.04 18.67
CA GLY A 20 12.69 8.55 20.00
C GLY A 20 12.03 9.93 19.99
N VAL A 21 11.48 10.34 18.84
CA VAL A 21 10.79 11.62 18.65
C VAL A 21 9.29 11.43 18.83
N ASN A 22 8.68 12.27 19.67
CA ASN A 22 7.22 12.26 19.86
C ASN A 22 6.51 12.97 18.70
N LEU A 23 5.50 12.31 18.14
CA LEU A 23 4.60 12.94 17.19
C LEU A 23 3.62 13.91 17.88
N PRO A 24 3.22 15.01 17.22
CA PRO A 24 2.16 15.90 17.70
C PRO A 24 0.86 15.15 18.01
N THR A 25 0.33 15.31 19.22
CA THR A 25 -0.87 14.60 19.69
C THR A 25 -2.17 15.16 19.11
N GLN A 26 -2.16 16.38 18.58
CA GLN A 26 -3.31 17.06 18.00
C GLN A 26 -3.64 16.57 16.58
N GLN A 27 -2.74 15.82 15.94
CA GLN A 27 -2.93 15.30 14.59
C GLN A 27 -3.37 13.84 14.61
N LYS A 28 -4.31 13.49 13.72
CA LYS A 28 -4.72 12.11 13.50
C LYS A 28 -3.82 11.46 12.47
N TYR A 29 -3.14 10.39 12.87
CA TYR A 29 -2.35 9.55 11.97
C TYR A 29 -3.13 8.28 11.64
N PHE A 30 -3.15 7.91 10.35
CA PHE A 30 -3.89 6.74 9.88
C PHE A 30 -3.09 5.43 9.96
N GLY A 31 -1.76 5.52 10.07
CA GLY A 31 -0.87 4.38 10.27
C GLY A 31 -0.60 4.05 11.74
N LYS A 32 0.08 2.93 11.97
CA LYS A 32 0.53 2.48 13.30
C LYS A 32 2.05 2.26 13.32
N ALA A 33 2.70 2.66 14.40
CA ALA A 33 4.15 2.45 14.57
C ALA A 33 4.45 0.95 14.71
N LEU A 34 5.31 0.42 13.84
CA LEU A 34 5.57 -1.01 13.71
C LEU A 34 6.34 -1.59 14.91
N LEU A 35 7.30 -0.83 15.48
CA LEU A 35 8.11 -1.28 16.63
C LEU A 35 7.29 -1.39 17.92
N LYS A 36 6.39 -0.44 18.20
CA LYS A 36 5.46 -0.56 19.34
C LYS A 36 4.55 -1.78 19.25
N GLN A 37 4.31 -2.30 18.04
CA GLN A 37 3.51 -3.51 17.85
C GLN A 37 4.31 -4.80 18.01
N SER A 38 5.61 -4.82 17.69
CA SER A 38 6.45 -6.02 17.84
C SER A 38 6.65 -6.44 19.30
N ASN A 39 6.60 -5.48 20.24
CA ASN A 39 6.85 -5.70 21.66
C ASN A 39 5.58 -5.98 22.49
N LYS A 40 4.41 -6.05 21.85
CA LYS A 40 3.12 -6.30 22.52
C LYS A 40 2.51 -7.61 22.04
N LYS A 41 1.66 -8.23 22.86
CA LYS A 41 0.81 -9.36 22.43
C LYS A 41 0.09 -8.98 21.13
N PRO A 42 -0.04 -9.88 20.15
CA PRO A 42 -0.78 -9.63 18.92
C PRO A 42 -2.17 -9.09 19.29
N THR A 43 -2.35 -7.79 19.10
CA THR A 43 -3.65 -7.14 19.18
C THR A 43 -4.26 -7.25 17.81
N ASN A 44 -5.58 -7.43 17.71
CA ASN A 44 -6.33 -7.50 16.45
C ASN A 44 -5.83 -6.41 15.49
N THR A 45 -4.90 -6.79 14.63
CA THR A 45 -4.09 -5.87 13.83
C THR A 45 -4.89 -5.50 12.60
N LYS A 46 -4.39 -4.48 11.90
CA LYS A 46 -5.01 -4.03 10.64
C LYS A 46 -5.09 -5.25 9.70
N GLN A 47 -6.31 -5.69 9.40
CA GLN A 47 -6.53 -6.91 8.60
C GLN A 47 -6.38 -6.65 7.10
N TYR A 48 -6.33 -5.38 6.71
CA TYR A 48 -6.22 -4.98 5.32
C TYR A 48 -5.47 -3.65 5.13
N ALA A 49 -4.84 -3.49 3.98
CA ALA A 49 -4.31 -2.24 3.46
C ALA A 49 -5.15 -1.77 2.26
N SER A 50 -5.19 -0.47 2.02
CA SER A 50 -5.79 0.11 0.84
C SER A 50 -4.72 0.48 -0.18
N GLY A 51 -4.95 0.15 -1.45
CA GLY A 51 -4.17 0.61 -2.59
C GLY A 51 -5.00 1.56 -3.45
N SER A 52 -4.37 2.58 -4.01
CA SER A 52 -4.98 3.48 -4.97
C SER A 52 -4.03 3.69 -6.13
N PHE A 53 -4.59 3.68 -7.34
CA PHE A 53 -3.91 4.09 -8.55
C PHE A 53 -4.89 4.99 -9.30
N ASP A 54 -4.44 6.16 -9.74
CA ASP A 54 -5.33 7.11 -10.42
C ASP A 54 -4.95 7.25 -11.89
N GLU A 55 -3.65 7.30 -12.18
CA GLU A 55 -3.15 7.66 -13.49
C GLU A 55 -1.72 7.15 -13.69
N SER A 56 -1.36 6.88 -14.95
CA SER A 56 0.02 6.66 -15.36
C SER A 56 0.69 7.99 -15.74
N ALA A 57 2.02 8.09 -15.62
CA ALA A 57 2.78 9.31 -15.94
C ALA A 57 2.60 9.86 -17.37
N HIS A 58 1.94 9.10 -18.27
CA HIS A 58 1.64 9.49 -19.64
C HIS A 58 0.30 10.22 -19.82
N GLY A 59 -0.42 10.61 -18.76
CA GLY A 59 -1.62 11.44 -18.92
C GLY A 59 -2.94 10.67 -19.00
N TYR A 60 -2.93 9.35 -18.79
CA TYR A 60 -4.11 8.50 -19.00
C TYR A 60 -4.74 8.10 -17.66
N PRO A 61 -5.92 8.67 -17.29
CA PRO A 61 -6.58 8.38 -16.03
C PRO A 61 -7.27 7.02 -16.08
N VAL A 62 -6.83 6.12 -15.22
CA VAL A 62 -7.33 4.75 -15.07
C VAL A 62 -7.49 4.48 -13.58
N PRO A 63 -8.46 5.13 -12.90
CA PRO A 63 -8.60 5.01 -11.47
C PRO A 63 -8.95 3.58 -11.06
N MET A 64 -8.19 3.05 -10.11
CA MET A 64 -8.36 1.73 -9.50
C MET A 64 -8.24 1.86 -7.98
N ARG A 65 -8.99 1.02 -7.26
CA ARG A 65 -8.94 0.92 -5.80
C ARG A 65 -8.73 -0.54 -5.41
N GLY A 66 -7.87 -0.77 -4.43
CA GLY A 66 -7.52 -2.09 -3.93
C GLY A 66 -7.79 -2.19 -2.43
N VAL A 67 -8.32 -3.32 -1.99
CA VAL A 67 -8.38 -3.72 -0.58
C VAL A 67 -7.59 -5.03 -0.46
N ILE A 68 -6.45 -4.96 0.22
CA ILE A 68 -5.45 -6.02 0.28
C ILE A 68 -5.44 -6.60 1.68
N SER A 69 -5.77 -7.87 1.84
CA SER A 69 -5.59 -8.65 3.08
C SER A 69 -4.38 -9.57 2.95
N ALA A 70 -4.14 -10.40 3.96
CA ALA A 70 -3.05 -11.37 3.96
C ALA A 70 -3.20 -12.47 2.87
N GLU A 71 -4.43 -12.75 2.46
CA GLU A 71 -4.74 -13.84 1.54
C GLU A 71 -5.33 -13.34 0.21
N TRP A 72 -5.98 -12.18 0.21
CA TRP A 72 -6.81 -11.73 -0.91
C TRP A 72 -6.51 -10.26 -1.26
N ASN A 73 -6.66 -9.91 -2.53
CA ASN A 73 -6.69 -8.53 -2.98
C ASN A 73 -7.95 -8.31 -3.83
N TYR A 74 -8.87 -7.50 -3.32
CA TYR A 74 -10.03 -7.06 -4.07
C TYR A 74 -9.68 -5.78 -4.83
N VAL A 75 -9.71 -5.84 -6.15
CA VAL A 75 -9.46 -4.69 -7.04
C VAL A 75 -10.74 -4.26 -7.71
N PHE A 76 -11.04 -2.97 -7.63
CA PHE A 76 -12.18 -2.34 -8.29
C PHE A 76 -11.71 -1.25 -9.26
N ASN A 77 -12.20 -1.33 -10.50
CA ASN A 77 -11.91 -0.41 -11.58
C ASN A 77 -13.15 -0.25 -12.47
N THR A 78 -13.78 0.92 -12.46
CA THR A 78 -15.04 1.19 -13.17
C THR A 78 -14.89 1.27 -14.68
N TRP A 79 -13.68 1.55 -15.16
CA TRP A 79 -13.40 1.79 -16.58
C TRP A 79 -13.08 0.51 -17.37
N SER A 80 -12.79 -0.60 -16.68
CA SER A 80 -12.37 -1.82 -17.37
C SER A 80 -13.55 -2.56 -17.97
N ASP A 81 -13.55 -2.63 -19.29
CA ASP A 81 -14.48 -3.42 -20.10
C ASP A 81 -13.88 -4.76 -20.55
N GLY A 82 -12.70 -5.12 -20.04
CA GLY A 82 -11.95 -6.32 -20.45
C GLY A 82 -11.25 -6.21 -21.81
N LYS A 83 -11.33 -5.06 -22.49
CA LYS A 83 -10.65 -4.78 -23.77
C LYS A 83 -9.57 -3.71 -23.63
N HIS A 84 -9.74 -2.77 -22.70
CA HIS A 84 -8.76 -1.72 -22.44
C HIS A 84 -7.55 -2.26 -21.65
N GLU A 85 -6.39 -2.29 -22.31
CA GLU A 85 -5.12 -2.64 -21.69
C GLU A 85 -4.40 -1.39 -21.17
N ILE A 86 -3.92 -1.43 -19.91
CA ILE A 86 -3.04 -0.39 -19.38
C ILE A 86 -1.62 -0.64 -19.90
N LYS A 87 -1.12 0.25 -20.75
CA LYS A 87 0.29 0.26 -21.15
C LYS A 87 1.09 1.13 -20.18
N SER A 88 1.81 0.47 -19.26
CA SER A 88 2.72 1.15 -18.32
C SER A 88 4.16 1.14 -18.86
N ALA A 89 4.93 2.18 -18.56
CA ALA A 89 6.36 2.25 -18.87
C ALA A 89 7.15 1.09 -18.24
N ALA A 90 6.69 0.54 -17.12
CA ALA A 90 7.29 -0.64 -16.48
C ALA A 90 7.28 -1.88 -17.38
N MET A 91 6.35 -1.98 -18.33
CA MET A 91 6.27 -3.09 -19.29
C MET A 91 7.32 -2.98 -20.41
N ASN A 92 7.93 -1.81 -20.60
CA ASN A 92 8.89 -1.58 -21.69
C ASN A 92 10.29 -2.16 -21.42
N HIS A 93 10.57 -2.63 -20.20
CA HIS A 93 11.86 -3.22 -19.84
C HIS A 93 11.95 -4.73 -20.09
N LEU A 94 10.87 -5.39 -20.54
CA LEU A 94 10.86 -6.81 -20.87
C LEU A 94 11.75 -7.19 -22.08
N THR A 95 12.22 -6.18 -22.84
CA THR A 95 13.04 -6.38 -24.04
C THR A 95 14.48 -6.79 -23.74
N PHE A 96 15.01 -6.57 -22.52
CA PHE A 96 16.41 -6.92 -22.17
C PHE A 96 16.63 -8.40 -21.78
N GLY A 97 15.61 -9.26 -21.92
CA GLY A 97 15.65 -10.67 -21.50
C GLY A 97 15.89 -11.71 -22.59
N LYS A 98 16.28 -11.32 -23.81
CA LYS A 98 16.64 -12.27 -24.88
C LYS A 98 18.12 -12.11 -25.25
N CYS A 99 18.97 -12.78 -24.49
CA CYS A 99 20.31 -13.20 -24.93
C CYS A 99 20.22 -14.68 -25.34
#